data_AF-A0A227JG55-F1
#
_entry.id   AF-A0A227JG55-F1
#
_cell.length_a   1.000
_cell.length_b   1.000
_cell.length_c   1.000
_cell.angle_alpha   90.00
_cell.angle_beta   90.00
_cell.angle_gamma   90.00
#
_symmetry.space_group_name_H-M   'P 1'
#
loop_
_entity.id
_entity.type
_entity.pdbx_description
1 polymer ?
#
loop_
_entity_poly.entity_id
_entity_poly.type
_entity_poly.pdbx_seq_one_letter_code
_entity_poly.pdbx_strand_id
1 'polypeptide(L)'
;ADWIYVGKRCGQPSIGQEEICGLMVSLAQQGKRVVRLKGGDPFVFGRGGEEALALVKHAIPYEVIPGITAAIGCSANSLIPLTHRGVARSVTFVTGQVVTGAFEAWSQLMQSGQTLVFYMGLEKSSQIQTGLISSGLRENFPVAVITHGCSPQQQVYVTQLNQLNELSITLKGVSPALIVMGEVVKLREQLIETVQSVTEYEGI
;
A
#
# COMPACT_ATOMS: atom_id res chain seq x y z
N ALA A 1 -15.12 -25.20 -8.40
CA ALA A 1 -15.37 -23.97 -7.62
C ALA A 1 -15.85 -22.90 -8.59
N ASP A 2 -16.96 -22.25 -8.28
CA ASP A 2 -17.50 -21.18 -9.12
C ASP A 2 -16.78 -19.86 -8.77
N TRP A 3 -16.14 -19.23 -9.75
CA TRP A 3 -15.41 -17.98 -9.56
C TRP A 3 -16.28 -16.79 -9.96
N ILE A 4 -16.42 -15.83 -9.05
CA ILE A 4 -17.14 -14.57 -9.34
C ILE A 4 -16.15 -13.42 -9.21
N TYR A 5 -15.89 -12.75 -10.34
CA TYR A 5 -14.96 -11.63 -10.38
C TYR A 5 -15.66 -10.33 -9.95
N VAL A 6 -15.14 -9.71 -8.87
CA VAL A 6 -15.70 -8.48 -8.28
C VAL A 6 -14.66 -7.36 -8.15
N GLY A 7 -13.51 -7.53 -8.79
CA GLY A 7 -12.41 -6.56 -8.73
C GLY A 7 -12.66 -5.33 -9.61
N LYS A 8 -12.07 -4.21 -9.24
CA LYS A 8 -11.95 -3.02 -10.10
C LYS A 8 -10.71 -3.18 -10.98
N ARG A 9 -10.87 -3.24 -12.30
CA ARG A 9 -9.78 -2.90 -13.23
C ARG A 9 -9.92 -1.42 -13.54
N CYS A 10 -8.82 -0.68 -13.50
CA CYS A 10 -8.83 0.75 -13.80
C CYS A 10 -9.55 0.98 -15.15
N GLY A 11 -10.63 1.78 -15.15
CA GLY A 11 -11.44 2.09 -16.33
C GLY A 11 -12.57 1.11 -16.70
N GLN A 12 -12.86 0.07 -15.91
CA GLN A 12 -13.97 -0.88 -16.18
C GLN A 12 -15.12 -0.75 -15.16
N PRO A 13 -16.39 -0.94 -15.59
CA PRO A 13 -17.52 -1.05 -14.67
C PRO A 13 -17.27 -2.19 -13.68
N SER A 14 -17.48 -1.91 -12.40
CA SER A 14 -17.28 -2.87 -11.32
C SER A 14 -18.43 -2.70 -10.34
N ILE A 15 -18.88 -3.83 -9.78
CA ILE A 15 -19.99 -3.83 -8.83
C ILE A 15 -19.64 -3.00 -7.59
N GLY A 16 -20.64 -2.34 -7.04
CA GLY A 16 -20.51 -1.54 -5.82
C GLY A 16 -20.16 -2.41 -4.62
N GLN A 17 -19.61 -1.80 -3.57
CA GLN A 17 -19.31 -2.57 -2.34
C GLN A 17 -20.57 -3.17 -1.71
N GLU A 18 -21.68 -2.43 -1.73
CA GLU A 18 -22.96 -2.91 -1.22
C GLU A 18 -23.45 -4.14 -2.02
N GLU A 19 -23.25 -4.15 -3.34
CA GLU A 19 -23.57 -5.29 -4.20
C GLU A 19 -22.66 -6.49 -3.90
N ILE A 20 -21.37 -6.27 -3.66
CA ILE A 20 -20.43 -7.33 -3.21
C ILE A 20 -20.93 -7.93 -1.90
N CYS A 21 -21.30 -7.10 -0.92
CA CYS A 21 -21.83 -7.53 0.36
C CYS A 21 -23.13 -8.34 0.18
N GLY A 22 -24.08 -7.83 -0.62
CA GLY A 22 -25.34 -8.51 -0.91
C GLY A 22 -25.13 -9.85 -1.61
N LEU A 23 -24.18 -9.94 -2.53
CA LEU A 23 -23.81 -11.19 -3.19
C LEU A 23 -23.29 -12.23 -2.20
N MET A 24 -22.37 -11.83 -1.31
CA MET A 24 -21.83 -12.75 -0.29
C MET A 24 -22.92 -13.24 0.66
N VAL A 25 -23.79 -12.35 1.14
CA VAL A 25 -24.94 -12.69 1.99
C VAL A 25 -25.86 -13.67 1.28
N SER A 26 -26.24 -13.37 0.03
CA SER A 26 -27.13 -14.21 -0.77
C SER A 26 -26.56 -15.62 -0.98
N LEU A 27 -25.28 -15.73 -1.35
CA LEU A 27 -24.62 -17.02 -1.55
C LEU A 27 -24.53 -17.82 -0.24
N ALA A 28 -24.22 -17.17 0.88
CA ALA A 28 -24.17 -17.84 2.17
C ALA A 28 -25.56 -18.32 2.63
N GLN A 29 -26.63 -17.53 2.41
CA GLN A 29 -28.01 -17.92 2.72
C GLN A 29 -28.51 -19.08 1.85
N GLN A 30 -27.95 -19.28 0.67
CA GLN A 30 -28.16 -20.47 -0.16
C GLN A 30 -27.43 -21.72 0.38
N GLY A 31 -26.77 -21.62 1.54
CA GLY A 31 -26.02 -22.72 2.16
C GLY A 31 -24.63 -22.95 1.55
N LYS A 32 -24.13 -22.02 0.71
CA LYS A 32 -22.81 -22.17 0.09
C LYS A 32 -21.69 -21.79 1.06
N ARG A 33 -20.56 -22.48 0.96
CA ARG A 33 -19.30 -22.06 1.59
C ARG A 33 -18.63 -21.00 0.73
N VAL A 34 -18.74 -19.74 1.14
CA VAL A 34 -18.24 -18.58 0.39
C VAL A 34 -16.83 -18.23 0.84
N VAL A 35 -15.91 -18.03 -0.10
CA VAL A 35 -14.57 -17.49 0.16
C VAL A 35 -14.44 -16.13 -0.51
N ARG A 36 -14.26 -15.09 0.29
CA ARG A 36 -13.96 -13.74 -0.18
C ARG A 36 -12.44 -13.56 -0.27
N LEU A 37 -11.86 -13.90 -1.42
CA LEU A 37 -10.44 -13.69 -1.67
C LEU A 37 -10.15 -12.20 -1.89
N LYS A 38 -9.20 -11.66 -1.12
CA LYS A 38 -8.78 -10.25 -1.15
C LYS A 38 -7.27 -10.16 -1.29
N GLY A 39 -6.79 -9.12 -1.97
CA GLY A 39 -5.35 -8.85 -2.06
C GLY A 39 -4.83 -8.22 -0.77
N GLY A 40 -3.64 -8.64 -0.32
CA GLY A 40 -3.03 -8.14 0.90
C GLY A 40 -3.75 -8.61 2.16
N ASP A 41 -4.06 -7.67 3.05
CA ASP A 41 -4.80 -7.95 4.28
C ASP A 41 -6.27 -7.46 4.16
N PRO A 42 -7.28 -8.24 4.58
CA PRO A 42 -8.69 -7.84 4.50
C PRO A 42 -9.02 -6.50 5.17
N PHE A 43 -8.33 -6.14 6.24
CA PHE A 43 -8.63 -5.01 7.11
C PHE A 43 -7.71 -3.81 6.91
N VAL A 44 -6.61 -3.93 6.16
CA VAL A 44 -5.77 -2.79 5.76
C VAL A 44 -6.22 -2.24 4.41
N PHE A 45 -7.05 -1.19 4.44
CA PHE A 45 -7.63 -0.53 3.25
C PHE A 45 -8.39 -1.48 2.29
N GLY A 46 -8.72 -2.68 2.75
CA GLY A 46 -9.40 -3.71 1.96
C GLY A 46 -10.93 -3.67 2.06
N ARG A 47 -11.51 -2.83 2.94
CA ARG A 47 -12.96 -2.80 3.24
C ARG A 47 -13.53 -4.11 3.82
N GLY A 48 -12.68 -5.00 4.35
CA GLY A 48 -13.14 -6.25 4.97
C GLY A 48 -14.06 -6.01 6.18
N GLY A 49 -13.92 -4.88 6.88
CA GLY A 49 -14.82 -4.50 7.97
C GLY A 49 -16.26 -4.27 7.50
N GLU A 50 -16.46 -3.59 6.37
CA GLU A 50 -17.80 -3.38 5.78
C GLU A 50 -18.42 -4.72 5.35
N GLU A 51 -17.60 -5.59 4.75
CA GLU A 51 -17.99 -6.94 4.33
C GLU A 51 -18.40 -7.80 5.53
N ALA A 52 -17.62 -7.78 6.61
CA ALA A 52 -17.91 -8.51 7.85
C ALA A 52 -19.17 -7.98 8.55
N LEU A 53 -19.36 -6.66 8.63
CA LEU A 53 -20.56 -6.05 9.22
C LEU A 53 -21.84 -6.45 8.47
N ALA A 54 -21.77 -6.61 7.14
CA ALA A 54 -22.90 -7.13 6.38
C ALA A 54 -23.25 -8.57 6.78
N LEU A 55 -22.25 -9.45 6.97
CA LEU A 55 -22.49 -10.82 7.45
C LEU A 55 -23.08 -10.85 8.86
N VAL A 56 -22.58 -10.00 9.77
CA VAL A 56 -23.10 -9.84 11.14
C VAL A 56 -24.58 -9.44 11.12
N LYS A 57 -24.97 -8.46 10.29
CA LYS A 57 -26.36 -8.00 10.16
C LYS A 57 -27.33 -9.13 9.78
N HIS A 58 -26.84 -10.15 9.07
CA HIS A 58 -27.63 -11.30 8.63
C HIS A 58 -27.37 -12.57 9.45
N ALA A 59 -26.68 -12.47 10.59
CA ALA A 59 -26.32 -13.59 11.47
C ALA A 59 -25.58 -14.74 10.74
N ILE A 60 -24.78 -14.41 9.73
CA ILE A 60 -23.99 -15.39 8.98
C ILE A 60 -22.63 -15.58 9.67
N PRO A 61 -22.25 -16.82 10.05
CA PRO A 61 -20.95 -17.09 10.64
C PRO A 61 -19.84 -16.87 9.60
N TYR A 62 -18.73 -16.29 10.05
CA TYR A 62 -17.57 -16.02 9.21
C TYR A 62 -16.27 -16.11 10.01
N GLU A 63 -15.16 -16.29 9.29
CA GLU A 63 -13.81 -16.19 9.82
C GLU A 63 -13.01 -15.19 8.97
N VAL A 64 -12.05 -14.51 9.60
CA VAL A 64 -11.13 -13.61 8.90
C VAL A 64 -9.75 -14.22 8.96
N ILE A 65 -9.21 -14.56 7.79
CA ILE A 65 -7.84 -15.05 7.65
C ILE A 65 -6.95 -13.85 7.32
N PRO A 66 -5.98 -13.50 8.19
CA PRO A 66 -5.11 -12.34 7.95
C PRO A 66 -4.18 -12.60 6.76
N GLY A 67 -3.73 -11.51 6.13
CA GLY A 67 -2.79 -11.56 5.02
C GLY A 67 -1.58 -10.66 5.22
N ILE A 68 -0.56 -10.84 4.37
CA ILE A 68 0.57 -9.91 4.35
C ILE A 68 0.14 -8.66 3.58
N THR A 69 -0.03 -7.55 4.29
CA THR A 69 -0.35 -6.27 3.65
C THR A 69 0.82 -5.76 2.80
N ALA A 70 0.50 -4.99 1.75
CA ALA A 70 1.49 -4.50 0.79
C ALA A 70 2.65 -3.74 1.45
N ALA A 71 2.41 -2.93 2.49
CA ALA A 71 3.47 -2.21 3.18
C ALA A 71 4.56 -3.14 3.73
N ILE A 72 4.17 -4.21 4.41
CA ILE A 72 5.11 -5.14 5.04
C ILE A 72 5.79 -6.00 3.95
N GLY A 73 5.01 -6.51 2.99
CA GLY A 73 5.55 -7.31 1.89
C GLY A 73 6.55 -6.52 1.03
N CYS A 74 6.17 -5.33 0.57
CA CYS A 74 7.05 -4.44 -0.19
C CYS A 74 8.27 -4.05 0.63
N SER A 75 8.12 -3.72 1.92
CA SER A 75 9.26 -3.37 2.78
C SER A 75 10.33 -4.45 2.80
N ALA A 76 9.93 -5.69 3.09
CA ALA A 76 10.86 -6.82 3.15
C ALA A 76 11.48 -7.11 1.78
N ASN A 77 10.68 -7.13 0.71
CA ASN A 77 11.15 -7.53 -0.63
C ASN A 77 11.95 -6.43 -1.34
N SER A 78 11.77 -5.16 -0.97
CA SER A 78 12.53 -4.02 -1.53
C SER A 78 13.73 -3.61 -0.71
N LEU A 79 13.96 -4.29 0.43
CA LEU A 79 15.00 -3.97 1.41
C LEU A 79 14.88 -2.52 1.94
N ILE A 80 13.65 -2.04 2.12
CA ILE A 80 13.36 -0.76 2.77
C ILE A 80 12.64 -1.06 4.08
N PRO A 81 13.33 -1.14 5.23
CA PRO A 81 12.66 -1.41 6.49
C PRO A 81 11.71 -0.26 6.85
N LEU A 82 10.51 -0.54 7.35
CA LEU A 82 9.57 0.54 7.74
C LEU A 82 9.97 1.25 9.04
N THR A 83 10.75 0.56 9.87
CA THR A 83 11.27 1.07 11.14
C THR A 83 12.74 0.70 11.26
N HIS A 84 13.53 1.59 11.84
CA HIS A 84 14.92 1.29 12.19
C HIS A 84 15.33 2.15 13.38
N ARG A 85 16.04 1.56 14.35
CA ARG A 85 16.43 2.25 15.58
C ARG A 85 17.30 3.46 15.23
N GLY A 86 16.94 4.63 15.76
CA GLY A 86 17.66 5.88 15.47
C GLY A 86 17.28 6.55 14.14
N VAL A 87 16.42 5.93 13.33
CA VAL A 87 15.94 6.48 12.05
C VAL A 87 14.43 6.71 12.11
N ALA A 88 13.65 5.66 12.35
CA ALA A 88 12.20 5.75 12.51
C ALA A 88 11.69 4.71 13.52
N ARG A 89 10.98 5.19 14.55
CA ARG A 89 10.41 4.35 15.62
C ARG A 89 8.91 4.08 15.47
N SER A 90 8.29 4.70 14.49
CA SER A 90 6.89 4.46 14.16
C SER A 90 6.69 4.55 12.65
N VAL A 91 5.61 3.89 12.21
CA VAL A 91 5.17 3.89 10.83
C VAL A 91 3.68 4.23 10.80
N THR A 92 3.29 5.07 9.83
CA THR A 92 1.90 5.42 9.61
C THR A 92 1.48 4.99 8.21
N PHE A 93 0.42 4.18 8.11
CA PHE A 93 -0.18 3.77 6.84
C PHE A 93 -1.31 4.72 6.48
N VAL A 94 -1.28 5.26 5.27
CA VAL A 94 -2.27 6.22 4.79
C VAL A 94 -2.72 5.87 3.38
N THR A 95 -3.89 6.38 2.99
CA THR A 95 -4.33 6.34 1.59
C THR A 95 -4.01 7.65 0.90
N GLY A 96 -3.77 7.62 -0.41
CA GLY A 96 -3.67 8.82 -1.25
C GLY A 96 -4.97 9.64 -1.32
N GLN A 97 -6.08 9.13 -0.78
CA GLN A 97 -7.30 9.92 -0.61
C GLN A 97 -7.08 10.95 0.50
N VAL A 98 -6.83 12.20 0.08
CA VAL A 98 -6.54 13.32 0.97
C VAL A 98 -7.82 13.81 1.63
N VAL A 99 -7.77 13.98 2.95
CA VAL A 99 -8.79 14.67 3.75
C VAL A 99 -8.25 16.03 4.21
N THR A 100 -9.12 16.96 4.57
CA THR A 100 -8.72 18.28 5.08
C THR A 100 -7.76 18.14 6.26
N GLY A 101 -6.66 18.90 6.26
CA GLY A 101 -5.64 18.87 7.31
C GLY A 101 -4.62 17.72 7.22
N ALA A 102 -4.75 16.83 6.23
CA ALA A 102 -3.89 15.65 6.12
C ALA A 102 -2.42 16.01 5.86
N PHE A 103 -2.15 17.01 5.02
CA PHE A 103 -0.77 17.36 4.66
C PHE A 103 0.02 17.97 5.82
N GLU A 104 -0.58 18.85 6.63
CA GLU A 104 0.10 19.37 7.82
C GLU A 104 0.42 18.24 8.80
N ALA A 105 -0.54 17.35 9.07
CA ALA A 105 -0.33 16.20 9.94
C ALA A 105 0.76 15.25 9.41
N TRP A 106 0.72 14.90 8.13
CA TRP A 106 1.72 14.01 7.51
C TRP A 106 3.11 14.63 7.53
N SER A 107 3.22 15.93 7.24
CA SER A 107 4.47 16.68 7.31
C SER A 107 5.05 16.66 8.73
N GLN A 108 4.23 16.94 9.76
CA GLN A 108 4.67 16.90 11.16
C GLN A 108 5.14 15.51 11.57
N LEU A 109 4.43 14.45 11.19
CA LEU A 109 4.84 13.07 11.48
C LEU A 109 6.21 12.77 10.85
N MET A 110 6.42 13.09 9.57
CA MET A 110 7.70 12.85 8.91
C MET A 110 8.84 13.69 9.49
N GLN A 111 8.59 14.95 9.86
CA GLN A 111 9.58 15.80 10.55
C GLN A 111 9.94 15.25 11.94
N SER A 112 9.02 14.56 12.61
CA SER A 112 9.30 13.86 13.88
C SER A 112 10.04 12.53 13.71
N GLY A 113 10.46 12.18 12.48
CA GLY A 113 11.23 10.97 12.18
C GLY A 113 10.36 9.73 11.97
N GLN A 114 9.11 9.87 11.53
CA GLN A 114 8.26 8.73 11.19
C GLN A 114 8.38 8.33 9.72
N THR A 115 8.15 7.04 9.45
CA THR A 115 7.95 6.54 8.09
C THR A 115 6.47 6.61 7.73
N LEU A 116 6.14 7.20 6.60
CA LEU A 116 4.79 7.18 6.06
C LEU A 116 4.73 6.27 4.83
N VAL A 117 3.68 5.44 4.77
CA VAL A 117 3.44 4.54 3.64
C VAL A 117 2.09 4.86 3.01
N PHE A 118 2.11 5.31 1.76
CA PHE A 118 0.92 5.69 1.01
C PHE A 118 0.47 4.53 0.11
N TYR A 119 -0.74 4.06 0.38
CA TYR A 119 -1.51 3.19 -0.51
C TYR A 119 -2.30 4.03 -1.49
N MET A 120 -2.43 3.58 -2.74
CA MET A 120 -3.22 4.30 -3.76
C MET A 120 -2.75 5.76 -3.95
N GLY A 121 -1.46 6.03 -3.71
CA GLY A 121 -0.88 7.37 -3.71
C GLY A 121 -0.34 7.83 -5.06
N LEU A 122 0.00 6.90 -5.96
CA LEU A 122 0.74 7.23 -7.19
C LEU A 122 0.00 8.23 -8.08
N GLU A 123 -1.30 8.04 -8.29
CA GLU A 123 -2.14 8.97 -9.08
C GLU A 123 -2.34 10.34 -8.39
N LYS A 124 -2.00 10.44 -7.11
CA LYS A 124 -2.13 11.65 -6.28
C LYS A 124 -0.78 12.30 -5.98
N SER A 125 0.30 11.82 -6.60
CA SER A 125 1.68 12.26 -6.36
C SER A 125 1.87 13.77 -6.50
N SER A 126 1.25 14.42 -7.50
CA SER A 126 1.30 15.89 -7.66
C SER A 126 0.75 16.63 -6.42
N GLN A 127 -0.40 16.19 -5.92
CA GLN A 127 -1.05 16.78 -4.75
C GLN A 127 -0.25 16.48 -3.47
N ILE A 128 0.25 15.25 -3.32
CA ILE A 128 1.07 14.83 -2.19
C ILE A 128 2.36 15.65 -2.14
N GLN A 129 3.09 15.76 -3.25
CA GLN A 129 4.31 16.55 -3.35
C GLN A 129 4.06 18.01 -2.96
N THR A 130 3.11 18.66 -3.65
CA THR A 130 2.82 20.08 -3.43
C THR A 130 2.34 20.35 -2.01
N GLY A 131 1.42 19.52 -1.50
CA GLY A 131 0.84 19.68 -0.17
C GLY A 131 1.86 19.50 0.95
N LEU A 132 2.74 18.50 0.85
CA LEU A 132 3.78 18.25 1.85
C LEU A 132 4.85 19.34 1.86
N ILE A 133 5.33 19.78 0.69
CA ILE A 133 6.31 20.88 0.59
C ILE A 133 5.71 22.17 1.16
N SER A 134 4.46 22.49 0.78
CA SER A 134 3.75 23.67 1.31
C SER A 134 3.52 23.59 2.82
N SER A 135 3.45 22.37 3.37
CA SER A 135 3.34 22.10 4.82
C SER A 135 4.70 22.02 5.52
N GLY A 136 5.77 22.49 4.89
CA GLY A 136 7.10 22.63 5.48
C GLY A 136 7.99 21.39 5.42
N LEU A 137 7.59 20.32 4.73
CA LEU A 137 8.48 19.18 4.52
C LEU A 137 9.57 19.53 3.50
N ARG A 138 10.83 19.19 3.79
CA ARG A 138 11.96 19.46 2.91
C ARG A 138 11.79 18.79 1.53
N GLU A 139 12.13 19.51 0.47
CA GLU A 139 12.00 19.05 -0.92
C GLU A 139 12.80 17.78 -1.24
N ASN A 140 13.97 17.62 -0.62
CA ASN A 140 14.85 16.48 -0.83
C ASN A 140 14.49 15.28 0.09
N PHE A 141 13.30 15.25 0.70
CA PHE A 141 12.90 14.16 1.60
C PHE A 141 12.88 12.82 0.87
N PRO A 142 13.38 11.72 1.47
CA PRO A 142 13.63 10.48 0.74
C PRO A 142 12.31 9.75 0.48
N VAL A 143 12.12 9.32 -0.76
CA VAL A 143 10.91 8.63 -1.21
C VAL A 143 11.30 7.39 -2.01
N ALA A 144 10.58 6.30 -1.81
CA ALA A 144 10.63 5.14 -2.67
C ALA A 144 9.24 4.84 -3.22
N VAL A 145 9.16 4.57 -4.53
CA VAL A 145 7.96 4.04 -5.19
C VAL A 145 8.23 2.59 -5.56
N ILE A 146 7.40 1.68 -5.06
CA ILE A 146 7.53 0.23 -5.27
C ILE A 146 6.32 -0.21 -6.08
N THR A 147 6.55 -0.66 -7.31
CA THR A 147 5.49 -1.19 -8.19
C THR A 147 5.49 -2.70 -8.13
N HIS A 148 4.31 -3.32 -8.30
CA HIS A 148 4.15 -4.79 -8.34
C HIS A 148 4.88 -5.53 -7.21
N GLY A 149 4.81 -4.99 -5.99
CA GLY A 149 5.57 -5.51 -4.85
C GLY A 149 5.37 -7.02 -4.62
N CYS A 150 6.46 -7.71 -4.28
CA CYS A 150 6.53 -9.16 -4.10
C CYS A 150 6.24 -9.99 -5.35
N SER A 151 6.09 -9.39 -6.54
CA SER A 151 5.96 -10.11 -7.80
C SER A 151 7.27 -10.12 -8.59
N PRO A 152 7.43 -11.01 -9.59
CA PRO A 152 8.58 -10.99 -10.50
C PRO A 152 8.70 -9.69 -11.32
N GLN A 153 7.64 -8.89 -11.39
CA GLN A 153 7.60 -7.59 -12.07
C GLN A 153 7.92 -6.43 -11.12
N GLN A 154 8.30 -6.71 -9.87
CA GLN A 154 8.61 -5.67 -8.90
C GLN A 154 9.69 -4.73 -9.42
N GLN A 155 9.43 -3.43 -9.33
CA GLN A 155 10.44 -2.39 -9.57
C GLN A 155 10.46 -1.44 -8.37
N VAL A 156 11.65 -0.94 -8.03
CA VAL A 156 11.86 -0.02 -6.92
C VAL A 156 12.54 1.23 -7.43
N TYR A 157 11.87 2.38 -7.29
CA TYR A 157 12.36 3.68 -7.70
C TYR A 157 12.64 4.51 -6.45
N VAL A 158 13.92 4.78 -6.17
CA VAL A 158 14.32 5.69 -5.09
C VAL A 158 14.46 7.10 -5.67
N THR A 159 13.84 8.07 -5.02
CA THR A 159 13.79 9.47 -5.46
C THR A 159 13.65 10.40 -4.25
N GLN A 160 13.42 11.68 -4.53
CA GLN A 160 13.16 12.72 -3.54
C GLN A 160 11.76 13.30 -3.73
N LEU A 161 11.23 13.93 -2.69
CA LEU A 161 9.87 14.48 -2.68
C LEU A 161 9.62 15.46 -3.84
N ASN A 162 10.59 16.31 -4.20
CA ASN A 162 10.48 17.25 -5.32
C ASN A 162 10.43 16.59 -6.71
N GLN A 163 10.83 15.33 -6.83
CA GLN A 163 10.84 14.54 -8.07
C GLN A 163 9.69 13.54 -8.15
N LEU A 164 8.89 13.42 -7.08
CA LEU A 164 7.82 12.43 -6.99
C LEU A 164 6.77 12.57 -8.10
N ASN A 165 6.37 13.79 -8.44
CA ASN A 165 5.39 14.06 -9.48
C ASN A 165 5.92 13.65 -10.86
N GLU A 166 7.16 13.99 -11.18
CA GLU A 166 7.79 13.61 -12.44
C GLU A 166 7.83 12.08 -12.59
N LEU A 167 8.29 11.38 -11.55
CA LEU A 167 8.28 9.91 -11.52
C LEU A 167 6.86 9.34 -11.66
N SER A 168 5.85 9.98 -11.07
CA SER A 168 4.47 9.50 -11.20
C SER A 168 3.92 9.61 -12.62
N ILE A 169 4.39 10.60 -13.39
CA ILE A 169 4.01 10.77 -14.80
C ILE A 169 4.62 9.65 -15.65
N THR A 170 5.88 9.28 -15.40
CA THR A 170 6.53 8.17 -16.12
C THR A 170 5.92 6.81 -15.76
N LEU A 171 5.41 6.67 -14.54
CA LEU A 171 4.72 5.47 -14.06
C LEU A 171 3.20 5.50 -14.27
N LYS A 172 2.69 6.42 -15.09
CA LYS A 172 1.24 6.55 -15.30
C LYS A 172 0.64 5.24 -15.84
N GLY A 173 -0.39 4.75 -15.17
CA GLY A 173 -1.05 3.48 -15.51
C GLY A 173 -0.40 2.24 -14.91
N VAL A 174 0.77 2.37 -14.27
CA VAL A 174 1.41 1.27 -13.54
C VAL A 174 0.73 1.10 -12.18
N SER A 175 0.20 -0.09 -11.93
CA SER A 175 -0.52 -0.45 -10.71
C SER A 175 -0.43 -1.96 -10.47
N PRO A 176 -0.32 -2.43 -9.22
CA PRO A 176 -0.31 -1.66 -7.98
C PRO A 176 1.03 -0.98 -7.70
N ALA A 177 0.99 0.15 -6.98
CA ALA A 177 2.16 0.88 -6.51
C ALA A 177 1.98 1.34 -5.06
N LEU A 178 3.08 1.31 -4.31
CA LEU A 178 3.17 1.75 -2.92
C LEU A 178 4.25 2.84 -2.82
N ILE A 179 3.97 3.92 -2.09
CA ILE A 179 4.98 4.96 -1.84
C ILE A 179 5.40 4.87 -0.38
N VAL A 180 6.71 4.78 -0.12
CA VAL A 180 7.31 4.84 1.21
C VAL A 180 8.08 6.15 1.31
N MET A 181 7.76 6.99 2.30
CA MET A 181 8.47 8.24 2.57
C MET A 181 9.06 8.19 3.97
N GLY A 182 10.37 8.40 4.08
CA GLY A 182 11.08 8.39 5.36
C GLY A 182 12.57 8.21 5.19
N GLU A 183 13.34 8.59 6.22
CA GLU A 183 14.79 8.42 6.23
C GLU A 183 15.22 6.95 6.07
N VAL A 184 14.35 6.00 6.43
CA VAL A 184 14.57 4.56 6.24
C VAL A 184 14.80 4.15 4.78
N VAL A 185 14.34 4.94 3.80
CA VAL A 185 14.58 4.68 2.37
C VAL A 185 16.08 4.66 2.06
N LYS A 186 16.89 5.47 2.75
CA LYS A 186 18.34 5.54 2.57
C LYS A 186 19.05 4.24 2.97
N LEU A 187 18.44 3.44 3.85
CA LEU A 187 19.03 2.17 4.31
C LEU A 187 19.08 1.11 3.19
N ARG A 188 18.24 1.26 2.15
CA ARG A 188 18.17 0.32 1.04
C ARG A 188 19.51 0.14 0.32
N GLU A 189 20.24 1.23 0.11
CA GLU A 189 21.53 1.19 -0.60
C GLU A 189 22.52 0.27 0.13
N GLN A 190 22.68 0.46 1.44
CA GLN A 190 23.54 -0.37 2.29
C GLN A 190 23.09 -1.83 2.34
N LEU A 191 21.77 -2.07 2.38
CA LEU A 191 21.22 -3.44 2.45
C LEU A 191 21.39 -4.20 1.14
N ILE A 192 21.33 -3.53 -0.02
CA ILE A 192 21.48 -4.18 -1.33
C ILE A 192 22.91 -4.59 -1.62
N GLU A 193 23.89 -3.75 -1.28
CA GLU A 193 25.31 -4.05 -1.49
C GLU A 193 25.69 -5.43 -0.92
N THR A 194 25.16 -5.76 0.27
CA THR A 194 25.46 -7.05 0.92
C THR A 194 24.65 -8.20 0.32
N VAL A 195 23.37 -8.00 -0.03
CA VAL A 195 22.53 -9.08 -0.61
C VAL A 195 23.02 -9.52 -1.99
N GLN A 196 23.51 -8.58 -2.80
CA GLN A 196 24.13 -8.92 -4.09
C GLN A 196 25.39 -9.76 -3.89
N SER A 197 26.24 -9.42 -2.91
CA SER A 197 27.45 -10.21 -2.61
C SER A 197 27.16 -11.65 -2.16
N VAL A 198 26.02 -11.89 -1.49
CA VAL A 198 25.58 -13.25 -1.09
C VAL A 198 24.98 -14.01 -2.26
N THR A 199 24.18 -13.35 -3.09
CA THR A 199 23.54 -13.99 -4.26
C THR A 199 24.58 -14.40 -5.32
N GLU A 200 25.65 -13.61 -5.48
CA GLU A 200 26.80 -13.97 -6.31
C GLU A 200 27.63 -15.12 -5.74
N TYR A 201 27.65 -15.29 -4.41
CA TYR A 201 28.37 -16.37 -3.73
C TYR A 201 27.61 -17.71 -3.75
N GLU A 202 26.27 -17.68 -3.78
CA GLU A 202 25.41 -18.88 -3.83
C GLU A 202 25.11 -19.38 -5.25
N GLY A 203 25.85 -18.91 -6.26
CA GLY A 203 25.72 -19.25 -7.69
C GLY A 203 24.97 -20.55 -8.02
N ILE A 204 23.66 -20.40 -8.25
CA ILE A 204 22.83 -21.20 -9.15
C ILE A 204 22.67 -20.39 -10.44
#